data_AF-A0A1V4XJK6-F1
#
_entry.id   AF-A0A1V4XJK6-F1
#
_cell.length_a   1.000
_cell.length_b   1.000
_cell.length_c   1.000
_cell.angle_alpha   90.00
_cell.angle_beta   90.00
_cell.angle_gamma   90.00
#
_symmetry.space_group_name_H-M   'P 1'
#
loop_
_entity.id
_entity.type
_entity.pdbx_description
1 polymer ?
#
loop_
_entity_poly.entity_id
_entity_poly.type
_entity_poly.pdbx_seq_one_letter_code
_entity_poly.pdbx_strand_id
1 'polypeptide(L)'
;MNSLFEIDLEKCKRDGICAAVCPLNLITISEDKLPVPIDKAEKQCVRCGHCVAVCPYGAFSLNVMAPEQCVPVNTSLLPSAEQARQFLTTRRSIRVYKKQPVARETLEDIIDIARYAPSAVNIQPVKWLVVKDAAEVNRMAGLVIDWMRTVIENDPELAKGLGMKRFVSDWEDGKDRICRGAPHIIAAYANAALPVSQSSCTIALTYLELASFSKGLGACWAGFFTRAAELHPPLKQILNLPEGHQVFGAMLIGYPQYRYYRIPQRKPASITWR
;
A
#
# COMPACT_ATOMS: atom_id res chain seq x y z
N MET A 1 33.86 -14.28 -0.69
CA MET A 1 32.74 -14.00 -1.60
C MET A 1 31.54 -14.72 -1.03
N ASN A 2 30.51 -14.01 -0.57
CA ASN A 2 29.26 -14.68 -0.18
C ASN A 2 28.56 -15.10 -1.47
N SER A 3 28.30 -16.41 -1.62
CA SER A 3 27.50 -16.93 -2.74
C SER A 3 26.15 -16.21 -2.82
N LEU A 4 25.57 -16.09 -4.02
CA LEU A 4 24.23 -15.51 -4.17
C LEU A 4 23.17 -16.33 -3.42
N PHE A 5 23.32 -17.65 -3.44
CA PHE A 5 22.45 -18.59 -2.74
C PHE A 5 23.20 -19.85 -2.32
N GLU A 6 22.58 -20.60 -1.41
CA GLU A 6 23.04 -21.88 -0.88
C GLU A 6 21.94 -22.92 -1.03
N ILE A 7 22.35 -24.18 -1.24
CA ILE A 7 21.46 -25.32 -1.43
C ILE A 7 21.76 -26.38 -0.38
N ASP A 8 20.75 -26.75 0.39
CA ASP A 8 20.78 -27.92 1.25
C ASP A 8 20.64 -29.18 0.37
N LEU A 9 21.74 -29.91 0.20
CA LEU A 9 21.80 -31.09 -0.67
C LEU A 9 21.01 -32.30 -0.12
N GLU A 10 20.73 -32.34 1.18
CA GLU A 10 19.93 -33.41 1.79
C GLU A 10 18.43 -33.18 1.51
N LYS A 11 17.99 -31.92 1.52
CA LYS A 11 16.59 -31.54 1.26
C LYS A 11 16.28 -31.42 -0.23
N CYS A 12 17.24 -31.00 -1.07
CA CYS A 12 17.00 -30.71 -2.48
C CYS A 12 16.58 -31.96 -3.28
N LYS A 13 15.43 -31.90 -3.95
CA LYS A 13 14.94 -32.98 -4.82
C LYS A 13 15.30 -32.82 -6.30
N ARG A 14 16.15 -31.83 -6.65
CA ARG A 14 16.67 -31.62 -8.00
C ARG A 14 15.56 -31.48 -9.07
N ASP A 15 14.45 -30.86 -8.69
CA ASP A 15 13.26 -30.64 -9.52
C ASP A 15 13.35 -29.38 -10.40
N GLY A 16 14.31 -28.50 -10.12
CA GLY A 16 14.59 -27.29 -10.90
C GLY A 16 13.55 -26.17 -10.74
N ILE A 17 12.59 -26.28 -9.81
CA ILE A 17 11.50 -25.30 -9.69
C ILE A 17 12.02 -23.89 -9.36
N CYS A 18 13.07 -23.79 -8.56
CA CYS A 18 13.72 -22.51 -8.20
C CYS A 18 14.27 -21.77 -9.43
N ALA A 19 14.76 -22.50 -10.44
CA ALA A 19 15.20 -21.92 -11.70
C ALA A 19 14.01 -21.49 -12.56
N ALA A 20 13.00 -22.36 -12.68
CA ALA A 20 11.81 -22.10 -13.48
C ALA A 20 11.03 -20.85 -13.04
N VAL A 21 10.97 -20.55 -11.74
CA VAL A 21 10.27 -19.36 -11.22
C VAL A 21 11.12 -18.10 -11.14
N CYS A 22 12.43 -18.17 -11.43
CA CYS A 22 13.30 -17.01 -11.35
C CYS A 22 12.87 -16.00 -12.44
N PRO A 23 12.29 -14.83 -12.09
CA PRO A 23 11.72 -13.92 -13.09
C PRO A 23 12.78 -13.28 -13.99
N LEU A 24 14.04 -13.34 -13.57
CA LEU A 24 15.19 -12.79 -14.29
C LEU A 24 16.06 -13.89 -14.93
N ASN A 25 15.64 -15.16 -14.85
CA ASN A 25 16.37 -16.32 -15.39
C ASN A 25 17.84 -16.39 -14.93
N LEU A 26 18.11 -16.06 -13.66
CA LEU A 26 19.47 -15.97 -13.10
C LEU A 26 20.00 -17.28 -12.54
N ILE A 27 19.18 -18.33 -12.57
CA ILE A 27 19.48 -19.66 -12.05
C ILE A 27 19.31 -20.61 -13.24
N THR A 28 20.32 -21.41 -13.51
CA THR A 28 20.26 -22.53 -14.46
C THR A 28 20.42 -23.86 -13.71
N ILE A 29 20.19 -24.97 -14.40
CA ILE A 29 20.32 -26.31 -13.85
C ILE A 29 21.57 -26.97 -14.44
N SER A 30 22.49 -27.42 -13.57
CA SER A 30 23.70 -28.12 -13.96
C SER A 30 23.42 -29.54 -14.48
N GLU A 31 24.44 -30.22 -14.99
CA GLU A 31 24.36 -31.63 -15.39
C GLU A 31 23.92 -32.55 -14.24
N ASP A 32 24.36 -32.25 -13.01
CA ASP A 32 23.96 -32.94 -11.78
C ASP A 32 22.53 -32.60 -11.31
N LYS A 33 21.78 -31.81 -12.10
CA LYS A 33 20.45 -31.30 -11.81
C LYS A 33 20.37 -30.38 -10.58
N LEU A 34 21.46 -29.69 -10.25
CA LEU A 34 21.49 -28.72 -9.16
C LEU A 34 21.33 -27.29 -9.72
N PRO A 35 20.64 -26.41 -8.99
CA PRO A 35 20.57 -25.01 -9.38
C PRO A 35 21.93 -24.33 -9.19
N VAL A 36 22.39 -23.63 -10.21
CA VAL A 36 23.62 -22.85 -10.21
C VAL A 36 23.36 -21.44 -10.75
N PRO A 37 24.02 -20.40 -10.20
CA PRO A 37 23.86 -19.05 -10.71
C PRO A 37 24.50 -18.91 -12.10
N ILE A 38 23.89 -18.12 -12.98
CA ILE A 38 24.56 -17.69 -14.22
C ILE A 38 25.67 -16.67 -13.94
N ASP A 39 26.49 -16.35 -14.95
CA ASP A 39 27.50 -15.29 -14.81
C ASP A 39 26.85 -13.95 -14.41
N LYS A 40 27.45 -13.27 -13.42
CA LYS A 40 26.97 -11.99 -12.86
C LYS A 40 25.55 -11.99 -12.27
N ALA A 41 24.99 -13.16 -11.97
CA ALA A 41 23.67 -13.27 -11.32
C ALA A 41 23.56 -12.40 -10.04
N GLU A 42 24.62 -12.31 -9.25
CA GLU A 42 24.67 -11.51 -8.02
C GLU A 42 24.42 -10.02 -8.25
N LYS A 43 24.89 -9.46 -9.37
CA LYS A 43 24.68 -8.06 -9.76
C LYS A 43 23.28 -7.78 -10.27
N GLN A 44 22.60 -8.81 -10.78
CA GLN A 44 21.29 -8.69 -11.42
C GLN A 44 20.14 -9.11 -10.50
N CYS A 45 20.41 -9.91 -9.47
CA CYS A 45 19.38 -10.45 -8.61
C CYS A 45 18.71 -9.36 -7.76
N VAL A 46 17.40 -9.21 -7.96
CA VAL A 46 16.53 -8.28 -7.22
C VAL A 46 16.10 -8.80 -5.85
N ARG A 47 16.58 -9.97 -5.45
CA ARG A 47 16.36 -10.58 -4.14
C ARG A 47 14.87 -10.74 -3.77
N CYS A 48 14.05 -11.08 -4.76
CA CYS A 48 12.60 -11.24 -4.60
C CYS A 48 12.16 -12.47 -3.81
N GLY A 49 13.05 -13.44 -3.55
CA GLY A 49 12.74 -14.63 -2.76
C GLY A 49 11.87 -15.68 -3.44
N HIS A 50 11.47 -15.54 -4.71
CA HIS A 50 10.66 -16.54 -5.42
C HIS A 50 11.29 -17.94 -5.37
N CYS A 51 12.61 -18.04 -5.57
CA CYS A 51 13.34 -19.31 -5.50
C CYS A 51 13.32 -19.96 -4.11
N VAL A 52 13.26 -19.16 -3.05
CA VAL A 52 13.16 -19.62 -1.64
C VAL A 52 11.73 -20.09 -1.36
N ALA A 53 10.75 -19.21 -1.61
CA ALA A 53 9.35 -19.44 -1.26
C ALA A 53 8.68 -20.58 -2.04
N VAL A 54 9.13 -20.85 -3.28
CA VAL A 54 8.55 -21.92 -4.09
C VAL A 54 9.04 -23.31 -3.68
N CYS A 55 10.20 -23.41 -3.01
CA CYS A 55 10.82 -24.70 -2.74
C CYS A 55 10.02 -25.46 -1.66
N PRO A 56 9.35 -26.59 -1.98
CA PRO A 56 8.48 -27.27 -1.02
C PRO A 56 9.27 -28.01 0.07
N TYR A 57 10.58 -28.15 -0.11
CA TYR A 57 11.47 -28.87 0.80
C TYR A 57 12.31 -27.94 1.69
N GLY A 58 12.20 -26.61 1.51
CA GLY A 58 13.03 -25.65 2.23
C GLY A 58 14.53 -25.85 1.96
N ALA A 59 14.89 -26.22 0.73
CA ALA A 59 16.26 -26.57 0.35
C ALA A 59 17.07 -25.39 -0.22
N PHE A 60 16.42 -24.27 -0.54
CA PHE A 60 17.03 -23.14 -1.24
C PHE A 60 17.07 -21.90 -0.33
N SER A 61 18.26 -21.40 -0.05
CA SER A 61 18.47 -20.16 0.72
C SER A 61 19.11 -19.09 -0.14
N LEU A 62 18.44 -17.96 -0.30
CA LEU A 62 19.07 -16.77 -0.88
C LEU A 62 19.91 -16.08 0.19
N ASN A 63 21.00 -15.40 -0.16
CA ASN A 63 21.90 -14.75 0.81
C ASN A 63 21.25 -13.70 1.73
N VAL A 64 20.04 -13.24 1.42
CA VAL A 64 19.26 -12.31 2.25
C VAL A 64 17.97 -12.93 2.81
N MET A 65 17.67 -14.20 2.50
CA MET A 65 16.41 -14.84 2.83
C MET A 65 16.56 -16.36 2.89
N ALA A 66 16.41 -16.91 4.09
CA ALA A 66 16.34 -18.35 4.34
C ALA A 66 14.88 -18.83 4.41
N PRO A 67 14.59 -20.11 4.06
CA PRO A 67 13.25 -20.68 4.13
C PRO A 67 12.57 -20.53 5.49
N GLU A 68 13.32 -20.64 6.59
CA GLU A 68 12.79 -20.56 7.97
C GLU A 68 12.28 -19.16 8.34
N GLN A 69 12.69 -18.13 7.58
CA GLN A 69 12.21 -16.75 7.74
C GLN A 69 10.91 -16.50 6.97
N CYS A 70 10.52 -17.41 6.06
CA CYS A 70 9.34 -17.30 5.24
C CYS A 70 8.14 -17.97 5.94
N VAL A 71 7.09 -17.19 6.22
CA VAL A 71 5.86 -17.73 6.81
C VAL A 71 5.23 -18.77 5.87
N PRO A 72 4.98 -20.01 6.30
CA PRO A 72 4.34 -21.02 5.48
C PRO A 72 2.92 -20.62 5.06
N VAL A 73 2.54 -20.96 3.83
CA VAL A 73 1.17 -20.73 3.34
C VAL A 73 0.22 -21.69 4.03
N ASN A 74 -0.70 -21.16 4.84
CA ASN A 74 -1.81 -21.93 5.39
C ASN A 74 -3.00 -21.88 4.42
N THR A 75 -3.16 -22.93 3.62
CA THR A 75 -4.22 -23.01 2.60
C THR A 75 -5.63 -23.02 3.18
N SER A 76 -5.80 -23.43 4.44
CA SER A 76 -7.11 -23.42 5.12
C SER A 76 -7.62 -22.01 5.43
N LEU A 77 -6.74 -21.01 5.43
CA LEU A 77 -7.07 -19.59 5.64
C LEU A 77 -7.35 -18.84 4.34
N LEU A 78 -7.13 -19.47 3.18
CA LEU A 78 -7.35 -18.82 1.89
C LEU A 78 -8.86 -18.74 1.59
N PRO A 79 -9.36 -17.59 1.10
CA PRO A 79 -10.77 -17.47 0.76
C PRO A 79 -11.10 -18.29 -0.49
N SER A 80 -12.28 -18.89 -0.51
CA SER A 80 -12.91 -19.34 -1.76
C SER A 80 -13.15 -18.17 -2.71
N ALA A 81 -13.35 -18.46 -4.00
CA ALA A 81 -13.66 -17.43 -5.00
C ALA A 81 -14.90 -16.59 -4.63
N GLU A 82 -15.93 -17.22 -4.04
CA GLU A 82 -17.14 -16.53 -3.59
C GLU A 82 -16.86 -15.60 -2.40
N GLN A 83 -16.10 -16.08 -1.40
CA GLN A 83 -15.68 -15.26 -0.26
C GLN A 83 -14.84 -14.05 -0.71
N ALA A 84 -13.88 -14.27 -1.63
CA ALA A 84 -13.06 -13.20 -2.19
C ALA A 84 -13.93 -12.17 -2.94
N ARG A 85 -14.88 -12.64 -3.76
CA ARG A 85 -15.83 -11.76 -4.46
C ARG A 85 -16.64 -10.92 -3.48
N GLN A 86 -17.18 -11.54 -2.44
CA GLN A 86 -17.98 -10.85 -1.43
C GLN A 86 -17.16 -9.79 -0.70
N PHE A 87 -15.94 -10.14 -0.28
CA PHE A 87 -15.01 -9.24 0.40
C PHE A 87 -14.67 -8.02 -0.45
N LEU A 88 -14.23 -8.24 -1.69
CA LEU A 88 -13.78 -7.18 -2.60
C LEU A 88 -14.91 -6.26 -3.05
N THR A 89 -16.13 -6.77 -3.17
CA THR A 89 -17.29 -6.00 -3.65
C THR A 89 -18.06 -5.28 -2.56
N THR A 90 -17.93 -5.70 -1.29
CA THR A 90 -18.68 -5.12 -0.15
C THR A 90 -17.99 -3.93 0.48
N ARG A 91 -16.64 -3.85 0.43
CA ARG A 91 -15.89 -2.73 1.00
C ARG A 91 -16.38 -1.38 0.45
N ARG A 92 -16.52 -0.38 1.33
CA ARG A 92 -16.93 1.00 1.01
C ARG A 92 -15.94 2.03 1.53
N SER A 93 -15.88 3.17 0.87
CA SER A 93 -15.20 4.35 1.41
C SER A 93 -15.98 4.89 2.61
N ILE A 94 -15.42 4.74 3.80
CA ILE A 94 -16.05 5.16 5.07
C ILE A 94 -15.79 6.64 5.31
N ARG A 95 -16.83 7.38 5.67
CA ARG A 95 -16.79 8.85 5.76
C ARG A 95 -17.48 9.40 6.99
N VAL A 96 -17.89 8.51 7.89
CA VAL A 96 -18.46 8.81 9.20
C VAL A 96 -17.87 7.79 10.17
N TYR A 97 -17.12 8.27 11.14
CA TYR A 97 -16.32 7.46 12.04
C TYR A 97 -16.86 7.55 13.47
N LYS A 98 -16.65 6.48 14.25
CA LYS A 98 -16.79 6.54 15.70
C LYS A 98 -15.66 7.41 16.27
N LYS A 99 -15.90 8.01 17.45
CA LYS A 99 -14.87 8.79 18.19
C LYS A 99 -13.76 7.92 18.78
N GLN A 100 -13.95 6.60 18.82
CA GLN A 100 -12.98 5.65 19.36
C GLN A 100 -11.71 5.65 18.49
N PRO A 101 -10.51 5.93 19.07
CA PRO A 101 -9.27 5.78 18.35
C PRO A 101 -8.98 4.31 18.06
N VAL A 102 -8.34 4.04 16.93
CA VAL A 102 -7.77 2.72 16.62
C VAL A 102 -6.46 2.56 17.39
N ALA A 103 -6.25 1.39 18.01
CA ALA A 103 -5.03 1.08 18.74
C ALA A 103 -3.81 1.05 17.81
N ARG A 104 -2.64 1.41 18.34
CA ARG A 104 -1.39 1.51 17.58
C ARG A 104 -1.03 0.18 16.93
N GLU A 105 -1.16 -0.91 17.67
CA GLU A 105 -0.83 -2.27 17.25
C GLU A 105 -1.71 -2.70 16.07
N THR A 106 -2.97 -2.25 16.05
CA THR A 106 -3.87 -2.52 14.92
C THR A 106 -3.46 -1.73 13.67
N LEU A 107 -3.01 -0.48 13.82
CA LEU A 107 -2.51 0.34 12.70
C LEU A 107 -1.19 -0.23 12.16
N GLU A 108 -0.29 -0.66 13.04
CA GLU A 108 0.97 -1.31 12.66
C GLU A 108 0.71 -2.63 11.94
N ASP A 109 -0.23 -3.45 12.39
CA ASP A 109 -0.56 -4.72 11.76
C ASP A 109 -1.16 -4.57 10.36
N ILE A 110 -2.06 -3.61 10.13
CA ILE A 110 -2.58 -3.36 8.76
C ILE A 110 -1.50 -2.81 7.83
N ILE A 111 -0.53 -2.05 8.36
CA ILE A 111 0.63 -1.57 7.60
C ILE A 111 1.58 -2.74 7.29
N ASP A 112 1.79 -3.65 8.24
CA ASP A 112 2.60 -4.86 8.05
C ASP A 112 2.00 -5.73 6.93
N ILE A 113 0.68 -5.96 6.94
CA ILE A 113 -0.01 -6.64 5.83
C ILE A 113 0.18 -5.87 4.51
N ALA A 114 0.05 -4.55 4.53
CA ALA A 114 0.17 -3.72 3.33
C ALA A 114 1.58 -3.73 2.71
N ARG A 115 2.64 -4.03 3.48
CA ARG A 115 4.01 -4.11 2.95
C ARG A 115 4.24 -5.30 2.01
N TYR A 116 3.33 -6.28 2.01
CA TYR A 116 3.32 -7.40 1.06
C TYR A 116 2.75 -7.02 -0.31
N ALA A 117 2.31 -5.77 -0.50
CA ALA A 117 1.91 -5.28 -1.82
C ALA A 117 3.07 -5.39 -2.82
N PRO A 118 2.79 -5.79 -4.08
CA PRO A 118 3.84 -5.93 -5.08
C PRO A 118 4.47 -4.57 -5.42
N SER A 119 5.78 -4.59 -5.69
CA SER A 119 6.53 -3.45 -6.21
C SER A 119 7.46 -3.89 -7.34
N ALA A 120 7.68 -3.00 -8.30
CA ALA A 120 8.54 -3.27 -9.43
C ALA A 120 9.96 -3.63 -8.97
N VAL A 121 10.52 -4.71 -9.54
CA VAL A 121 11.86 -5.24 -9.26
C VAL A 121 12.20 -5.33 -7.78
N ASN A 122 11.19 -5.60 -6.94
CA ASN A 122 11.30 -5.78 -5.49
C ASN A 122 11.90 -4.57 -4.73
N ILE A 123 11.82 -3.36 -5.30
CA ILE A 123 12.41 -2.14 -4.70
C ILE A 123 11.76 -1.80 -3.36
N GLN A 124 10.48 -2.12 -3.18
CA GLN A 124 9.71 -1.85 -1.97
C GLN A 124 9.87 -0.39 -1.48
N PRO A 125 9.61 0.62 -2.35
CA PRO A 125 9.97 2.01 -2.07
C PRO A 125 9.06 2.69 -1.02
N VAL A 126 7.97 2.04 -0.64
CA VAL A 126 6.89 2.63 0.14
C VAL A 126 7.30 2.79 1.59
N LYS A 127 7.16 4.01 2.09
CA LYS A 127 7.27 4.37 3.51
C LYS A 127 5.93 4.90 3.99
N TRP A 128 5.73 4.88 5.31
CA TRP A 128 4.46 5.22 5.93
C TRP A 128 4.61 6.37 6.92
N LEU A 129 3.69 7.32 6.87
CA LEU A 129 3.51 8.35 7.88
C LEU A 129 2.12 8.16 8.50
N VAL A 130 2.05 8.12 9.83
CA VAL A 130 0.80 7.91 10.57
C VAL A 130 0.53 9.12 11.45
N VAL A 131 -0.60 9.78 11.23
CA VAL A 131 -1.15 10.81 12.12
C VAL A 131 -2.15 10.11 13.04
N LYS A 132 -1.80 9.99 14.32
CA LYS A 132 -2.53 9.18 15.30
C LYS A 132 -3.58 9.94 16.12
N ASP A 133 -3.56 11.27 16.06
CA ASP A 133 -4.34 12.13 16.95
C ASP A 133 -5.42 12.87 16.16
N ALA A 134 -6.68 12.71 16.56
CA ALA A 134 -7.82 13.31 15.85
C ALA A 134 -7.75 14.85 15.79
N ALA A 135 -7.19 15.49 16.82
CA ALA A 135 -6.96 16.93 16.84
C ALA A 135 -5.92 17.35 15.78
N GLU A 136 -4.86 16.57 15.61
CA GLU A 136 -3.84 16.82 14.58
C GLU A 136 -4.40 16.56 13.18
N VAL A 137 -5.21 15.52 13.01
CA VAL A 137 -5.96 15.27 11.76
C VAL A 137 -6.84 16.48 11.41
N ASN A 138 -7.56 17.05 12.38
CA ASN A 138 -8.38 18.23 12.15
C ASN A 138 -7.53 19.48 11.85
N ARG A 139 -6.39 19.66 12.54
CA ARG A 139 -5.45 20.75 12.24
C ARG A 139 -4.95 20.68 10.80
N MET A 140 -4.56 19.50 10.34
CA MET A 140 -4.13 19.30 8.95
C MET A 140 -5.28 19.51 7.96
N ALA A 141 -6.52 19.14 8.30
CA ALA A 141 -7.69 19.45 7.48
C ALA A 141 -7.86 20.96 7.26
N GLY A 142 -7.61 21.77 8.30
CA GLY A 142 -7.59 23.23 8.20
C GLY A 142 -6.55 23.74 7.19
N LEU A 143 -5.34 23.18 7.19
CA LEU A 143 -4.30 23.53 6.20
C LEU A 143 -4.69 23.15 4.77
N VAL A 144 -5.46 22.09 4.58
CA VAL A 144 -6.02 21.76 3.26
C VAL A 144 -7.04 22.82 2.83
N ILE A 145 -7.84 23.37 3.76
CA ILE A 145 -8.79 24.46 3.49
C ILE A 145 -8.04 25.75 3.14
N ASP A 146 -6.94 26.06 3.84
CA ASP A 146 -6.12 27.22 3.53
C ASP A 146 -5.49 27.12 2.14
N TRP A 147 -4.98 25.94 1.78
CA TRP A 147 -4.56 25.66 0.40
C TRP A 147 -5.70 25.89 -0.62
N MET A 148 -6.91 25.40 -0.33
CA MET A 148 -8.05 25.61 -1.22
C MET A 148 -8.38 27.10 -1.39
N ARG A 149 -8.26 27.93 -0.34
CA ARG A 149 -8.45 29.38 -0.43
C ARG A 149 -7.44 30.00 -1.40
N THR A 150 -6.16 29.64 -1.28
CA THR A 150 -5.12 30.07 -2.22
C THR A 150 -5.42 29.66 -3.67
N VAL A 151 -5.94 28.44 -3.89
CA VAL A 151 -6.31 27.99 -5.25
C VAL A 151 -7.53 28.76 -5.77
N ILE A 152 -8.53 29.05 -4.92
CA ILE A 152 -9.71 29.83 -5.32
C ILE A 152 -9.32 31.23 -5.79
N GLU A 153 -8.34 31.84 -5.13
CA GLU A 153 -7.83 33.17 -5.49
C GLU A 153 -7.00 33.14 -6.77
N ASN A 154 -6.10 32.16 -6.91
CA ASN A 154 -5.12 32.14 -7.99
C ASN A 154 -5.59 31.41 -9.26
N ASP A 155 -6.48 30.41 -9.14
CA ASP A 155 -7.04 29.63 -10.26
C ASP A 155 -8.53 29.30 -10.02
N PRO A 156 -9.43 30.28 -10.26
CA PRO A 156 -10.86 30.11 -10.02
C PRO A 156 -11.52 29.00 -10.85
N GLU A 157 -11.02 28.72 -12.05
CA GLU A 157 -11.59 27.69 -12.94
C GLU A 157 -11.25 26.28 -12.45
N LEU A 158 -9.99 26.04 -12.04
CA LEU A 158 -9.63 24.80 -11.36
C LEU A 158 -10.42 24.62 -10.06
N ALA A 159 -10.51 25.68 -9.26
CA ALA A 159 -11.26 25.65 -8.00
C ALA A 159 -12.75 25.31 -8.21
N LYS A 160 -13.36 25.85 -9.27
CA LYS A 160 -14.74 25.56 -9.68
C LYS A 160 -14.89 24.10 -10.13
N GLY A 161 -13.98 23.61 -10.98
CA GLY A 161 -13.99 22.23 -11.46
C GLY A 161 -13.87 21.19 -10.34
N LEU A 162 -13.18 21.54 -9.25
CA LEU A 162 -13.01 20.70 -8.06
C LEU A 162 -14.03 21.00 -6.95
N GLY A 163 -14.90 21.99 -7.13
CA GLY A 163 -15.92 22.39 -6.15
C GLY A 163 -15.36 22.94 -4.84
N MET A 164 -14.17 23.53 -4.84
CA MET A 164 -13.43 23.94 -3.62
C MET A 164 -14.19 24.96 -2.76
N LYS A 165 -14.91 25.92 -3.38
CA LYS A 165 -15.72 26.91 -2.64
C LYS A 165 -16.70 26.28 -1.65
N ARG A 166 -17.27 25.12 -2.00
CA ARG A 166 -18.19 24.39 -1.12
C ARG A 166 -17.47 23.81 0.10
N PHE A 167 -16.26 23.29 -0.06
CA PHE A 167 -15.49 22.76 1.06
C PHE A 167 -15.06 23.86 2.04
N VAL A 168 -14.65 25.03 1.53
CA VAL A 168 -14.32 26.19 2.35
C VAL A 168 -15.53 26.69 3.13
N SER A 169 -16.69 26.85 2.46
CA SER A 169 -17.93 27.25 3.12
C SER A 169 -18.41 26.23 4.17
N ASP A 170 -18.37 24.93 3.85
CA ASP A 170 -18.71 23.88 4.81
C ASP A 170 -17.76 23.90 6.04
N TRP A 171 -16.48 24.24 5.85
CA TRP A 171 -15.53 24.38 6.95
C TRP A 171 -15.84 25.57 7.87
N GLU A 172 -16.24 26.71 7.30
CA GLU A 172 -16.65 27.91 8.05
C GLU A 172 -17.91 27.66 8.90
N ASP A 173 -18.78 26.78 8.44
CA ASP A 173 -19.92 26.24 9.19
C ASP A 173 -19.53 25.22 10.29
N GLY A 174 -18.25 24.94 10.48
CA GLY A 174 -17.75 23.93 11.42
C GLY A 174 -17.89 22.49 10.94
N LYS A 175 -18.11 22.25 9.64
CA LYS A 175 -18.27 20.92 9.04
C LYS A 175 -17.01 20.51 8.27
N ASP A 176 -16.14 19.74 8.92
CA ASP A 176 -14.99 19.14 8.25
C ASP A 176 -15.43 18.11 7.17
N ARG A 177 -15.26 18.46 5.90
CA ARG A 177 -15.47 17.56 4.75
C ARG A 177 -14.19 17.04 4.12
N ILE A 178 -13.03 17.48 4.63
CA ILE A 178 -11.71 17.05 4.18
C ILE A 178 -11.37 15.72 4.85
N CYS A 179 -11.27 15.70 6.17
CA CYS A 179 -10.91 14.54 6.97
C CYS A 179 -12.11 13.91 7.69
N ARG A 180 -13.24 14.60 7.76
CA ARG A 180 -14.55 14.06 8.18
C ARG A 180 -14.52 13.48 9.59
N GLY A 181 -13.73 14.10 10.48
CA GLY A 181 -13.55 13.62 11.84
C GLY A 181 -12.92 12.24 11.95
N ALA A 182 -12.19 11.76 10.93
CA ALA A 182 -11.41 10.54 11.04
C ALA A 182 -10.40 10.66 12.20
N PRO A 183 -10.24 9.64 13.05
CA PRO A 183 -9.27 9.69 14.13
C PRO A 183 -7.83 9.66 13.62
N HIS A 184 -7.59 9.04 12.46
CA HIS A 184 -6.25 8.78 11.94
C HIS A 184 -6.12 9.11 10.45
N ILE A 185 -4.90 9.51 10.05
CA ILE A 185 -4.46 9.51 8.65
C ILE A 185 -3.27 8.56 8.53
N ILE A 186 -3.28 7.69 7.53
CA ILE A 186 -2.10 6.93 7.09
C ILE A 186 -1.74 7.39 5.68
N ALA A 187 -0.54 7.95 5.51
CA ALA A 187 -0.01 8.40 4.23
C ALA A 187 1.12 7.47 3.76
N ALA A 188 1.04 7.05 2.49
CA ALA A 188 2.12 6.36 1.82
C ALA A 188 2.97 7.38 1.06
N TYR A 189 4.27 7.39 1.35
CA TYR A 189 5.24 8.30 0.75
C TYR A 189 6.46 7.54 0.25
N ALA A 190 7.15 8.10 -0.74
CA ALA A 190 8.35 7.51 -1.32
C ALA A 190 9.20 8.59 -2.00
N ASN A 191 10.40 8.23 -2.46
CA ASN A 191 11.25 9.13 -3.24
C ASN A 191 10.57 9.47 -4.58
N ALA A 192 10.39 10.77 -4.85
CA ALA A 192 9.75 11.30 -6.03
C ALA A 192 10.50 11.01 -7.33
N ALA A 193 11.83 10.84 -7.25
CA ALA A 193 12.68 10.57 -8.41
C ALA A 193 12.51 9.14 -8.96
N LEU A 194 11.90 8.22 -8.20
CA LEU A 194 11.68 6.86 -8.66
C LEU A 194 10.37 6.78 -9.46
N PRO A 195 10.40 6.39 -10.75
CA PRO A 195 9.20 6.32 -11.59
C PRO A 195 8.10 5.38 -11.06
N VAL A 196 8.49 4.40 -10.25
CA VAL A 196 7.61 3.35 -9.70
C VAL A 196 6.95 3.75 -8.38
N SER A 197 7.29 4.91 -7.81
CA SER A 197 6.81 5.30 -6.47
C SER A 197 5.30 5.50 -6.43
N GLN A 198 4.71 6.21 -7.39
CA GLN A 198 3.26 6.45 -7.44
C GLN A 198 2.49 5.13 -7.48
N SER A 199 2.85 4.22 -8.39
CA SER A 199 2.15 2.95 -8.54
C SER A 199 2.34 2.06 -7.31
N SER A 200 3.55 1.97 -6.77
CA SER A 200 3.84 1.18 -5.57
C SER A 200 3.06 1.68 -4.35
N CYS A 201 3.04 2.99 -4.09
CA CYS A 201 2.26 3.58 -2.99
C CYS A 201 0.75 3.37 -3.19
N THR A 202 0.25 3.47 -4.42
CA THR A 202 -1.18 3.27 -4.72
C THR A 202 -1.62 1.82 -4.47
N ILE A 203 -0.80 0.86 -4.89
CA ILE A 203 -1.05 -0.57 -4.64
C ILE A 203 -0.97 -0.87 -3.15
N ALA A 204 0.06 -0.37 -2.45
CA ALA A 204 0.22 -0.55 -1.00
C ALA A 204 -0.97 0.02 -0.21
N LEU A 205 -1.46 1.21 -0.56
CA LEU A 205 -2.66 1.77 0.04
C LEU A 205 -3.91 0.93 -0.26
N THR A 206 -4.01 0.32 -1.44
CA THR A 206 -5.11 -0.61 -1.75
C THR A 206 -5.08 -1.83 -0.82
N TYR A 207 -3.89 -2.39 -0.56
CA TYR A 207 -3.73 -3.47 0.43
C TYR A 207 -4.11 -2.99 1.84
N LEU A 208 -3.66 -1.79 2.24
CA LEU A 208 -4.03 -1.18 3.51
C LEU A 208 -5.55 -1.02 3.65
N GLU A 209 -6.26 -0.62 2.59
CA GLU A 209 -7.72 -0.47 2.57
C GLU A 209 -8.43 -1.80 2.84
N LEU A 210 -7.94 -2.87 2.20
CA LEU A 210 -8.50 -4.21 2.33
C LEU A 210 -8.17 -4.81 3.71
N ALA A 211 -6.93 -4.65 4.19
CA ALA A 211 -6.52 -5.07 5.53
C ALA A 211 -7.30 -4.32 6.63
N SER A 212 -7.55 -3.03 6.44
CA SER A 212 -8.42 -2.24 7.31
C SER A 212 -9.83 -2.84 7.35
N PHE A 213 -10.39 -3.15 6.18
CA PHE A 213 -11.73 -3.71 6.08
C PHE A 213 -11.85 -5.10 6.73
N SER A 214 -10.83 -5.97 6.59
CA SER A 214 -10.83 -7.29 7.24
C SER A 214 -10.78 -7.22 8.77
N LYS A 215 -10.29 -6.11 9.33
CA LYS A 215 -10.29 -5.84 10.79
C LYS A 215 -11.49 -5.04 11.28
N GLY A 216 -12.50 -4.82 10.43
CA GLY A 216 -13.68 -4.03 10.78
C GLY A 216 -13.42 -2.52 10.86
N LEU A 217 -12.26 -2.05 10.36
CA LEU A 217 -11.97 -0.64 10.19
C LEU A 217 -12.57 -0.13 8.87
N GLY A 218 -12.80 1.18 8.85
CA GLY A 218 -13.15 1.95 7.68
C GLY A 218 -11.96 2.70 7.15
N ALA A 219 -11.84 2.74 5.83
CA ALA A 219 -10.84 3.54 5.12
C ALA A 219 -11.50 4.43 4.07
N CYS A 220 -10.93 5.61 3.82
CA CYS A 220 -11.28 6.45 2.68
C CYS A 220 -10.07 7.21 2.18
N TRP A 221 -9.85 7.16 0.87
CA TRP A 221 -8.82 7.95 0.19
C TRP A 221 -9.00 9.45 0.46
N ALA A 222 -7.92 10.09 0.90
CA ALA A 222 -7.84 11.50 1.26
C ALA A 222 -7.21 12.30 0.09
N GLY A 223 -7.96 12.43 -1.01
CA GLY A 223 -7.43 13.01 -2.26
C GLY A 223 -7.00 14.48 -2.14
N PHE A 224 -7.81 15.33 -1.51
CA PHE A 224 -7.44 16.74 -1.31
C PHE A 224 -6.26 16.90 -0.35
N PHE A 225 -6.21 16.10 0.72
CA PHE A 225 -5.05 16.06 1.61
C PHE A 225 -3.78 15.67 0.85
N THR A 226 -3.84 14.63 0.01
CA THR A 226 -2.70 14.16 -0.80
C THR A 226 -2.18 15.29 -1.71
N ARG A 227 -3.08 16.01 -2.39
CA ARG A 227 -2.69 17.15 -3.24
C ARG A 227 -2.12 18.31 -2.44
N ALA A 228 -2.75 18.69 -1.32
CA ALA A 228 -2.24 19.75 -0.47
C ALA A 228 -0.87 19.40 0.14
N ALA A 229 -0.63 18.13 0.48
CA ALA A 229 0.66 17.66 0.95
C ALA A 229 1.78 17.85 -0.09
N GLU A 230 1.44 17.92 -1.37
CA GLU A 230 2.38 18.20 -2.47
C GLU A 230 2.42 19.68 -2.88
N LEU A 231 1.35 20.44 -2.67
CA LEU A 231 1.24 21.79 -3.25
C LEU A 231 1.24 22.92 -2.21
N HIS A 232 1.03 22.61 -0.94
CA HIS A 232 0.91 23.61 0.12
C HIS A 232 2.12 23.56 1.07
N PRO A 233 3.00 24.58 1.06
CA PRO A 233 4.22 24.61 1.87
C PRO A 233 3.98 24.41 3.39
N PRO A 234 2.96 25.03 4.02
CA PRO A 234 2.67 24.80 5.44
C PRO A 234 2.39 23.32 5.76
N LEU A 235 1.62 22.62 4.92
CA LEU A 235 1.36 21.19 5.14
C LEU A 235 2.61 20.34 4.89
N LYS A 236 3.40 20.64 3.86
CA LYS A 236 4.70 19.99 3.64
C LYS A 236 5.62 20.07 4.84
N GLN A 237 5.74 21.26 5.42
CA GLN A 237 6.63 21.51 6.56
C GLN A 237 6.23 20.66 7.76
N ILE A 238 4.93 20.54 8.04
CA ILE A 238 4.43 19.73 9.16
C ILE A 238 4.61 18.23 8.91
N LEU A 239 4.43 17.77 7.66
CA LEU A 239 4.68 16.37 7.30
C LEU A 239 6.16 16.00 7.43
N ASN A 240 7.06 16.99 7.28
CA ASN A 240 8.49 16.87 7.52
C ASN A 240 9.10 15.61 6.88
N LEU A 241 8.74 15.35 5.62
CA LEU A 241 9.25 14.20 4.89
C LEU A 241 10.74 14.38 4.56
N PRO A 242 11.51 13.28 4.46
CA PRO A 242 12.90 13.35 4.00
C PRO A 242 13.02 14.03 2.64
N GLU A 243 14.16 14.67 2.38
CA GLU A 243 14.42 15.34 1.10
C GLU A 243 14.16 14.40 -0.11
N GLY A 244 13.58 14.98 -1.15
CA GLY A 244 13.18 14.26 -2.36
C GLY A 244 11.99 13.30 -2.20
N HIS A 245 11.40 13.17 -1.00
CA HIS A 245 10.22 12.33 -0.80
C HIS A 245 8.92 13.13 -0.87
N GLN A 246 7.85 12.48 -1.31
CA GLN A 246 6.51 13.04 -1.33
C GLN A 246 5.44 12.01 -0.99
N VAL A 247 4.28 12.50 -0.55
CA VAL A 247 3.07 11.70 -0.35
C VAL A 247 2.47 11.36 -1.72
N PHE A 248 2.30 10.08 -2.00
CA PHE A 248 1.66 9.59 -3.23
C PHE A 248 0.20 9.17 -3.02
N GLY A 249 -0.23 9.10 -1.76
CA GLY A 249 -1.61 8.89 -1.36
C GLY A 249 -1.76 8.85 0.15
N ALA A 250 -2.96 9.12 0.63
CA ALA A 250 -3.29 9.00 2.05
C ALA A 250 -4.70 8.43 2.25
N MET A 251 -4.90 7.77 3.38
CA MET A 251 -6.17 7.22 3.82
C MET A 251 -6.57 7.78 5.17
N LEU A 252 -7.81 8.23 5.25
CA LEU A 252 -8.54 8.44 6.49
C LEU A 252 -8.88 7.06 7.06
N ILE A 253 -8.54 6.80 8.32
CA ILE A 253 -8.73 5.49 8.97
C ILE A 253 -9.49 5.67 10.29
N GLY A 254 -10.43 4.77 10.57
CA GLY A 254 -11.15 4.71 11.84
C GLY A 254 -12.26 3.68 11.86
N TYR A 255 -12.91 3.47 13.00
CA TYR A 255 -14.07 2.57 13.07
C TYR A 255 -15.29 3.20 12.38
N PRO A 256 -15.99 2.47 11.48
CA PRO A 256 -17.22 2.98 10.87
C PRO A 256 -18.30 3.23 11.91
N GLN A 257 -18.97 4.38 11.86
CA GLN A 257 -20.14 4.65 12.70
C GLN A 257 -21.34 3.77 12.32
N TYR A 258 -21.45 3.43 11.02
CA TYR A 258 -22.58 2.70 10.46
C TYR A 258 -22.13 1.48 9.66
N ARG A 259 -23.01 0.48 9.57
CA ARG A 259 -22.83 -0.72 8.74
C ARG A 259 -23.59 -0.58 7.42
N TYR A 260 -23.02 -1.14 6.35
CA TYR A 260 -23.70 -1.31 5.06
C TYR A 260 -24.26 -2.71 4.93
N TYR A 261 -25.52 -2.81 4.49
CA TYR A 261 -26.24 -4.08 4.35
C TYR A 261 -26.41 -4.55 2.90
N ARG A 262 -26.03 -3.71 1.92
CA ARG A 262 -26.22 -3.97 0.49
C ARG A 262 -25.03 -3.47 -0.31
N ILE A 263 -24.71 -4.20 -1.38
CA ILE A 263 -23.68 -3.81 -2.35
C ILE A 263 -24.33 -2.85 -3.36
N PRO A 264 -23.82 -1.62 -3.54
CA PRO A 264 -24.34 -0.70 -4.54
C PRO A 264 -23.97 -1.16 -5.95
N GLN A 265 -24.81 -0.81 -6.93
CA GLN A 265 -24.53 -1.09 -8.33
C GLN A 265 -23.27 -0.34 -8.82
N ARG A 266 -22.53 -0.98 -9.74
CA ARG A 266 -21.44 -0.38 -10.50
C ARG A 266 -21.80 -0.43 -11.99
N LYS A 267 -21.24 0.49 -12.77
CA LYS A 267 -21.35 0.41 -14.24
C LYS A 267 -20.76 -0.94 -14.71
N PRO A 268 -21.34 -1.58 -15.74
CA PRO A 268 -20.73 -2.75 -16.36
C PRO A 268 -19.28 -2.47 -16.77
N ALA A 269 -18.44 -3.51 -16.75
CA ALA A 269 -17.07 -3.40 -17.24
C ALA A 269 -17.09 -3.19 -18.76
N SER A 270 -16.34 -2.19 -19.24
CA SER A 270 -16.13 -1.96 -20.67
C SER A 270 -15.00 -2.86 -21.15
N ILE A 271 -15.31 -3.93 -21.88
CA ILE A 271 -14.35 -4.94 -22.34
C ILE A 271 -14.29 -4.93 -23.87
N THR A 272 -13.08 -4.87 -24.42
CA THR A 272 -12.81 -5.02 -25.85
C THR A 272 -11.98 -6.28 -26.06
N TRP A 273 -12.50 -7.23 -26.84
CA TRP A 273 -11.79 -8.46 -27.20
C TRP A 273 -11.09 -8.27 -28.55
N ARG A 274 -9.87 -8.79 -28.67
CA ARG A 274 -9.09 -8.85 -29.91
C ARG A 274 -8.48 -10.24 -30.03
#